data_AF-A0A396TY82-F1
#
_entry.id   AF-A0A396TY82-F1
#
_cell.length_a   1.000
_cell.length_b   1.000
_cell.length_c   1.000
_cell.angle_alpha   90.00
_cell.angle_beta   90.00
_cell.angle_gamma   90.00
#
_symmetry.space_group_name_H-M   'P 1'
#
loop_
_entity.id
_entity.type
_entity.pdbx_description
1 polymer ?
#
loop_
_entity_poly.entity_id
_entity_poly.type
_entity_poly.pdbx_seq_one_letter_code
_entity_poly.pdbx_strand_id
1 'polypeptide(L)'
;MKKIWIVLALSPFGLFSCGGSQDGEAPETIKTNLVAELSNTSWIKECSLATLYSEEESTDIWNVKVKLGIDSSLKATYRTEYYRATDTSCDFMEFDTLDVSTFTIKGKVMSEESVEAYALDEAFIYHSDNRANSVNYTLIYLNSEKLYFGQSSGANLGETSETRHSSVSLDNYFMQIIN
;
A
#
# COMPACT_ATOMS: atom_id res chain seq x y z
N MET A 1 9.07 18.67 -71.59
CA MET A 1 8.57 18.68 -70.20
C MET A 1 8.70 17.27 -69.65
N LYS A 2 9.71 17.00 -68.81
CA LYS A 2 9.95 15.68 -68.19
C LYS A 2 9.28 15.66 -66.81
N LYS A 3 8.31 14.77 -66.62
CA LYS A 3 7.63 14.55 -65.33
C LYS A 3 8.48 13.60 -64.48
N ILE A 4 8.98 14.08 -63.36
CA ILE A 4 9.67 13.26 -62.35
C ILE A 4 8.58 12.64 -61.46
N TRP A 5 8.55 11.31 -61.39
CA TRP A 5 7.68 10.57 -60.49
C TRP A 5 8.45 10.28 -59.20
N ILE A 6 7.99 10.83 -58.08
CA ILE A 6 8.51 10.54 -56.75
C ILE A 6 7.72 9.35 -56.21
N VAL A 7 8.42 8.23 -55.99
CA VAL A 7 7.86 7.06 -55.30
C VAL A 7 8.11 7.26 -53.80
N LEU A 8 7.06 7.57 -53.04
CA LEU A 8 7.09 7.51 -51.58
C LEU A 8 6.90 6.05 -51.15
N ALA A 9 7.96 5.43 -50.64
CA ALA A 9 7.87 4.16 -49.93
C ALA A 9 7.37 4.43 -48.50
N LEU A 10 6.09 4.13 -48.22
CA LEU A 10 5.59 4.04 -46.86
C LEU A 10 5.95 2.66 -46.29
N SER A 11 6.92 2.63 -45.37
CA SER A 11 7.17 1.47 -44.51
C SER A 11 6.08 1.40 -43.43
N PRO A 12 5.38 0.26 -43.27
CA PRO A 12 4.44 0.10 -42.16
C PRO A 12 5.23 -0.06 -40.86
N PHE A 13 5.09 0.91 -39.96
CA PHE A 13 5.43 0.70 -38.55
C PHE A 13 4.45 -0.33 -37.99
N GLY A 14 4.96 -1.54 -37.75
CA GLY A 14 4.24 -2.55 -36.99
C GLY A 14 4.04 -2.04 -35.56
N LEU A 15 2.80 -1.70 -35.22
CA LEU A 15 2.39 -1.49 -33.84
C LEU A 15 2.39 -2.86 -33.15
N PHE A 16 3.45 -3.17 -32.41
CA PHE A 16 3.41 -4.25 -31.45
C PHE A 16 2.52 -3.81 -30.28
N SER A 17 1.29 -4.31 -30.29
CA SER A 17 0.43 -4.37 -29.12
C SER A 17 1.11 -5.27 -28.09
N CYS A 18 1.73 -4.68 -27.06
CA CYS A 18 2.03 -5.39 -25.81
C CYS A 18 0.76 -5.37 -24.94
N GLY A 19 -0.26 -6.09 -25.40
CA GLY A 19 -1.34 -6.56 -24.53
C GLY A 19 -0.85 -7.82 -23.83
N GLY A 20 -0.48 -7.68 -22.56
CA GLY A 20 -0.08 -8.80 -21.71
C GLY A 20 -0.60 -8.58 -20.29
N SER A 21 -1.91 -8.78 -20.08
CA SER A 21 -2.42 -9.06 -18.75
C SER A 21 -1.98 -10.49 -18.38
N GLN A 22 -0.80 -10.59 -17.78
CA GLN A 22 -0.38 -11.82 -17.16
C GLN A 22 -0.83 -11.71 -15.71
N ASP A 23 -2.03 -12.21 -15.43
CA ASP A 23 -2.44 -12.61 -14.08
C ASP A 23 -1.53 -13.79 -13.67
N GLY A 24 -0.29 -13.44 -13.32
CA GLY A 24 0.74 -14.36 -12.89
C GLY A 24 0.82 -14.28 -11.38
N GLU A 25 0.18 -15.23 -10.70
CA GLU A 25 0.46 -15.47 -9.29
C GLU A 25 1.97 -15.57 -9.09
N ALA A 26 2.53 -14.88 -8.09
CA ALA A 26 3.99 -14.88 -7.93
C ALA A 26 4.53 -16.32 -7.77
N PRO A 27 5.66 -16.65 -8.42
CA PRO A 27 6.38 -17.90 -8.22
C PRO A 27 6.55 -18.18 -6.72
N GLU A 28 6.37 -19.44 -6.29
CA GLU A 28 6.44 -19.83 -4.88
C GLU A 28 7.74 -19.39 -4.19
N THR A 29 8.85 -19.34 -4.91
CA THR A 29 10.15 -18.86 -4.41
C THR A 29 10.11 -17.38 -4.01
N ILE A 30 9.44 -16.54 -4.78
CA ILE A 30 9.29 -15.11 -4.48
C ILE A 30 8.41 -14.93 -3.23
N LYS A 31 7.29 -15.65 -3.17
CA LYS A 31 6.41 -15.64 -1.99
C LYS A 31 7.17 -16.08 -0.73
N THR A 32 7.97 -17.14 -0.82
CA THR A 32 8.75 -17.66 0.31
C THR A 32 9.79 -16.66 0.81
N ASN A 33 10.49 -15.97 -0.09
CA ASN A 33 11.46 -14.93 0.29
C ASN A 33 10.77 -13.74 0.96
N LEU A 34 9.62 -13.28 0.44
CA LEU A 34 8.85 -12.21 1.10
C LEU A 34 8.28 -12.60 2.45
N VAL A 35 7.82 -13.84 2.59
CA VAL A 35 7.41 -14.35 3.90
C VAL A 35 8.58 -14.24 4.86
N ALA A 36 9.78 -14.65 4.46
CA ALA A 36 10.96 -14.55 5.32
C ALA A 36 11.34 -13.09 5.67
N GLU A 37 11.18 -12.15 4.73
CA GLU A 37 11.49 -10.74 4.92
C GLU A 37 10.47 -10.00 5.80
N LEU A 38 9.18 -10.36 5.73
CA LEU A 38 8.10 -9.72 6.49
C LEU A 38 7.80 -10.42 7.81
N SER A 39 8.09 -11.70 7.94
CA SER A 39 7.77 -12.46 9.16
C SER A 39 8.58 -12.01 10.35
N ASN A 40 7.93 -11.92 11.51
CA ASN A 40 8.55 -11.53 12.79
C ASN A 40 9.21 -10.15 12.74
N THR A 41 8.63 -9.24 11.97
CA THR A 41 9.12 -7.87 11.85
C THR A 41 8.27 -6.90 12.64
N SER A 42 8.88 -5.77 13.01
CA SER A 42 8.19 -4.66 13.67
C SER A 42 8.42 -3.39 12.88
N TRP A 43 7.42 -2.53 12.86
CA TRP A 43 7.36 -1.35 12.01
C TRP A 43 6.72 -0.18 12.75
N ILE A 44 7.09 1.03 12.34
CA ILE A 44 6.57 2.26 12.94
C ILE A 44 6.23 3.29 11.88
N LYS A 45 5.03 3.86 12.01
CA LYS A 45 4.67 5.11 11.35
C LYS A 45 4.72 6.19 12.41
N GLU A 46 5.60 7.16 12.18
CA GLU A 46 5.81 8.27 13.10
C GLU A 46 4.61 9.23 13.13
N CYS A 47 4.64 10.12 14.12
CA CYS A 47 3.57 11.09 14.40
C CYS A 47 3.07 11.77 13.12
N SER A 48 1.79 11.60 12.82
CA SER A 48 1.15 12.16 11.62
C SER A 48 -0.32 12.47 11.88
N LEU A 49 -0.87 13.44 11.16
CA LEU A 49 -2.28 13.77 11.26
C LEU A 49 -3.15 12.65 10.67
N ALA A 50 -4.21 12.28 11.38
CA ALA A 50 -5.25 11.38 10.93
C ALA A 50 -6.64 11.91 11.30
N THR A 51 -7.59 11.68 10.41
CA THR A 51 -9.00 11.97 10.64
C THR A 51 -9.68 10.74 11.19
N LEU A 52 -10.29 10.84 12.36
CA LEU A 52 -11.18 9.83 12.91
C LEU A 52 -12.59 10.08 12.38
N TYR A 53 -13.15 9.11 11.67
CA TYR A 53 -14.57 9.11 11.34
C TYR A 53 -15.35 8.50 12.50
N SER A 54 -16.15 9.34 13.16
CA SER A 54 -17.24 8.90 14.03
C SER A 54 -18.51 8.74 13.19
N GLU A 55 -19.35 7.76 13.52
CA GLU A 55 -20.68 7.60 12.90
C GLU A 55 -21.59 8.84 13.12
N GLU A 56 -21.26 9.70 14.07
CA GLU A 56 -22.01 10.93 14.41
C GLU A 56 -21.58 12.20 13.64
N GLU A 57 -21.06 12.06 12.41
CA GLU A 57 -20.71 13.16 11.47
C GLU A 57 -19.61 14.15 11.91
N SER A 58 -19.08 14.08 13.14
CA SER A 58 -17.92 14.87 13.55
C SER A 58 -16.62 14.16 13.16
N THR A 59 -15.79 14.86 12.38
CA THR A 59 -14.43 14.43 12.05
C THR A 59 -13.49 15.04 13.07
N ASP A 60 -13.14 14.27 14.10
CA ASP A 60 -12.11 14.71 15.03
C ASP A 60 -10.74 14.49 14.39
N ILE A 61 -9.91 15.54 14.46
CA ILE A 61 -8.53 15.52 13.97
C ILE A 61 -7.61 15.12 15.12
N TRP A 62 -6.80 14.09 14.90
CA TRP A 62 -5.85 13.57 15.87
C TRP A 62 -4.47 13.45 15.24
N ASN A 63 -3.42 13.65 16.04
CA ASN A 63 -2.11 13.12 15.68
C ASN A 63 -2.09 11.65 16.08
N VAL A 64 -1.50 10.81 15.24
CA VAL A 64 -1.40 9.37 15.46
C VAL A 64 0.01 8.86 15.24
N LYS A 65 0.38 7.89 16.07
CA LYS A 65 1.59 7.07 15.90
C LYS A 65 1.16 5.62 15.83
N VAL A 66 1.63 4.88 14.82
CA VAL A 66 1.19 3.51 14.58
C VAL A 66 2.37 2.56 14.71
N LYS A 67 2.21 1.54 15.55
CA LYS A 67 3.16 0.42 15.66
C LYS A 67 2.53 -0.79 15.01
N LEU A 68 3.25 -1.43 14.10
CA LEU A 68 2.82 -2.60 13.36
C LEU A 68 3.78 -3.75 13.64
N GLY A 69 3.25 -4.88 14.15
CA GLY A 69 3.99 -6.14 14.25
C GLY A 69 3.43 -7.15 13.27
N ILE A 70 4.30 -7.84 12.53
CA ILE A 70 3.94 -8.93 11.62
C ILE A 70 4.55 -10.22 12.15
N ASP A 71 3.74 -11.22 12.45
CA ASP A 71 4.23 -12.51 12.96
C ASP A 71 4.59 -13.49 11.83
N SER A 72 5.06 -14.68 12.20
CA SER A 72 5.44 -15.74 11.25
C SER A 72 4.30 -16.28 10.39
N SER A 73 3.05 -16.00 10.74
CA SER A 73 1.86 -16.37 9.97
C SER A 73 1.34 -15.25 9.08
N LEU A 74 2.11 -14.16 8.94
CA LEU A 74 1.68 -12.91 8.29
C LEU A 74 0.45 -12.28 8.91
N LYS A 75 0.21 -12.55 10.20
CA LYS A 75 -0.79 -11.84 10.97
C LYS A 75 -0.19 -10.52 11.43
N ALA A 76 -0.87 -9.43 11.07
CA ALA A 76 -0.49 -8.08 11.44
C ALA A 76 -1.26 -7.64 12.67
N THR A 77 -0.56 -7.00 13.60
CA THR A 77 -1.17 -6.35 14.77
C THR A 77 -0.76 -4.89 14.75
N TYR A 78 -1.75 -4.01 14.67
CA TYR A 78 -1.58 -2.56 14.73
C TYR A 78 -1.95 -2.07 16.12
N ARG A 79 -1.08 -1.25 16.68
CA ARG A 79 -1.40 -0.41 17.83
C ARG A 79 -1.31 1.04 17.39
N THR A 80 -2.45 1.72 17.36
CA THR A 80 -2.54 3.13 17.00
C THR A 80 -2.69 3.95 18.27
N GLU A 81 -1.71 4.78 18.57
CA GLU A 81 -1.71 5.71 19.69
C GLU A 81 -2.23 7.07 19.20
N TYR A 82 -3.19 7.66 19.92
CA TYR A 82 -3.87 8.90 19.56
C TYR A 82 -3.47 10.04 20.51
N TYR A 83 -3.22 11.20 19.91
CA TYR A 83 -2.71 12.40 20.55
C TYR A 83 -3.53 13.59 20.09
N ARG A 84 -3.73 14.58 20.97
CA ARG A 84 -4.47 15.79 20.61
C ARG A 84 -3.86 16.46 19.38
N ALA A 85 -4.67 17.10 18.56
CA ALA A 85 -4.19 17.85 17.39
C ALA A 85 -3.11 18.91 17.73
N THR A 86 -3.14 19.45 18.95
CA THR A 86 -2.14 20.41 19.45
C THR A 86 -0.80 19.78 19.85
N ASP A 87 -0.77 18.47 20.09
CA ASP A 87 0.44 17.70 20.40
C ASP A 87 1.04 17.14 19.11
N THR A 88 1.78 18.00 18.39
CA THR A 88 2.37 17.66 17.09
C THR A 88 3.63 16.79 17.20
N SER A 89 4.17 16.60 18.41
CA SER A 89 5.31 15.71 18.68
C SER A 89 4.88 14.32 19.13
N CYS A 90 3.58 14.12 19.44
CA CYS A 90 3.05 12.87 19.97
C CYS A 90 3.72 12.48 21.30
N ASP A 91 3.82 13.42 22.25
CA ASP A 91 4.46 13.20 23.55
C ASP A 91 3.48 12.70 24.63
N PHE A 92 2.19 13.05 24.51
CA PHE A 92 1.16 12.79 25.52
C PHE A 92 0.00 11.99 24.93
N MET A 93 0.12 10.66 24.97
CA MET A 93 -0.91 9.75 24.48
C MET A 93 -2.20 9.88 25.32
N GLU A 94 -3.33 10.04 24.63
CA GLU A 94 -4.66 10.15 25.25
C GLU A 94 -5.35 8.79 25.32
N PHE A 95 -5.30 8.02 24.24
CA PHE A 95 -5.79 6.64 24.17
C PHE A 95 -5.12 5.88 23.03
N ASP A 96 -5.36 4.57 22.96
CA ASP A 96 -4.92 3.71 21.87
C ASP A 96 -6.01 2.75 21.37
N THR A 97 -5.86 2.30 20.13
CA THR A 97 -6.67 1.24 19.52
C THR A 97 -5.79 0.08 19.07
N LEU A 98 -6.40 -1.09 18.97
CA LEU A 98 -5.78 -2.32 18.52
C LEU A 98 -6.57 -2.89 17.34
N ASP A 99 -5.89 -3.05 16.21
CA ASP A 99 -6.45 -3.70 15.02
C ASP A 99 -5.61 -4.92 14.66
N VAL A 100 -6.27 -5.95 14.15
CA VAL A 100 -5.60 -7.18 13.72
C VAL A 100 -6.05 -7.55 12.33
N SER A 101 -5.08 -7.87 11.47
CA SER A 101 -5.31 -8.28 10.10
C SER A 101 -4.44 -9.49 9.73
N THR A 102 -4.67 -10.01 8.53
CA THR A 102 -3.83 -11.04 7.90
C THR A 102 -3.43 -10.58 6.51
N PHE A 103 -2.17 -10.78 6.14
CA PHE A 103 -1.69 -10.49 4.79
C PHE A 103 -1.69 -11.71 3.89
N THR A 104 -2.08 -11.50 2.64
CA THR A 104 -1.88 -12.43 1.53
C THR A 104 -0.96 -11.79 0.50
N ILE A 105 0.17 -12.43 0.22
CA ILE A 105 1.11 -11.96 -0.81
C ILE A 105 0.57 -12.31 -2.19
N LYS A 106 0.22 -11.31 -2.98
CA LYS A 106 -0.25 -11.49 -4.36
C LYS A 106 0.91 -11.68 -5.33
N GLY A 107 2.01 -10.96 -5.11
CA GLY A 107 3.20 -11.06 -5.92
C GLY A 107 3.77 -9.70 -6.31
N LYS A 108 4.60 -9.70 -7.36
CA LYS A 108 5.15 -8.46 -7.92
C LYS A 108 4.06 -7.71 -8.67
N VAL A 109 3.96 -6.43 -8.41
CA VAL A 109 3.12 -5.48 -9.13
C VAL A 109 4.00 -4.33 -9.62
N MET A 110 3.58 -3.69 -10.71
CA MET A 110 4.16 -2.44 -11.17
C MET A 110 3.18 -1.33 -10.83
N SER A 111 3.61 -0.33 -10.05
CA SER A 111 2.77 0.83 -9.77
C SER A 111 2.62 1.72 -11.01
N GLU A 112 1.64 2.62 -11.02
CA GLU A 112 1.44 3.68 -12.00
C GLU A 112 2.66 4.60 -12.10
N GLU A 113 3.36 4.79 -10.98
CA GLU A 113 4.64 5.51 -10.92
C GLU A 113 5.82 4.66 -11.43
N SER A 114 5.55 3.49 -12.02
CA SER A 114 6.56 2.56 -12.57
C SER A 114 7.55 2.04 -11.52
N VAL A 115 7.08 1.85 -10.29
CA VAL A 115 7.87 1.24 -9.22
C VAL A 115 7.51 -0.24 -9.13
N GLU A 116 8.51 -1.12 -9.23
CA GLU A 116 8.31 -2.55 -8.97
C GLU A 116 8.19 -2.76 -7.46
N ALA A 117 7.10 -3.37 -7.04
CA ALA A 117 6.79 -3.58 -5.63
C ALA A 117 6.09 -4.91 -5.39
N TYR A 118 5.92 -5.27 -4.12
CA TYR A 118 5.15 -6.45 -3.75
C TYR A 118 3.81 -6.05 -3.13
N ALA A 119 2.75 -6.55 -3.73
CA ALA A 119 1.39 -6.33 -3.28
C ALA A 119 1.02 -7.25 -2.12
N LEU A 120 0.60 -6.63 -1.01
CA LEU A 120 0.02 -7.31 0.14
C LEU A 120 -1.47 -7.00 0.19
N ASP A 121 -2.29 -8.03 -0.01
CA ASP A 121 -3.71 -7.93 0.29
C ASP A 121 -3.92 -8.11 1.79
N GLU A 122 -4.54 -7.13 2.41
CA GLU A 122 -4.82 -7.10 3.83
C GLU A 122 -6.30 -7.40 4.10
N ALA A 123 -6.56 -8.27 5.06
CA ALA A 123 -7.91 -8.54 5.56
C ALA A 123 -7.96 -8.34 7.07
N PHE A 124 -8.70 -7.33 7.53
CA PHE A 124 -8.91 -7.10 8.96
C PHE A 124 -9.88 -8.14 9.55
N ILE A 125 -9.48 -8.71 10.68
CA ILE A 125 -10.23 -9.74 11.41
C ILE A 125 -10.69 -9.26 12.79
N TYR A 126 -10.18 -8.12 13.27
CA TYR A 126 -10.55 -7.52 14.54
C TYR A 126 -10.23 -6.02 14.57
N HIS A 127 -11.12 -5.24 15.20
CA HIS A 127 -10.96 -3.83 15.52
C HIS A 127 -11.42 -3.59 16.96
N SER A 128 -10.62 -2.89 17.76
CA SER A 128 -10.97 -2.63 19.17
C SER A 128 -12.03 -1.54 19.34
N ASP A 129 -12.18 -0.67 18.34
CA ASP A 129 -13.05 0.51 18.38
C ASP A 129 -14.40 0.29 17.68
N ASN A 130 -14.73 -0.96 17.32
CA ASN A 130 -15.95 -1.35 16.62
C ASN A 130 -16.24 -0.54 15.34
N ARG A 131 -15.25 0.14 14.74
CA ARG A 131 -15.45 0.78 13.43
C ARG A 131 -15.77 -0.29 12.41
N ALA A 132 -16.69 0.02 11.49
CA ALA A 132 -16.92 -0.83 10.34
C ALA A 132 -15.59 -1.10 9.63
N ASN A 133 -15.32 -2.36 9.26
CA ASN A 133 -14.12 -2.79 8.53
C ASN A 133 -14.01 -2.01 7.22
N SER A 134 -13.45 -0.82 7.24
CA SER A 134 -13.21 -0.06 6.02
C SER A 134 -12.04 0.87 6.26
N VAL A 135 -10.84 0.37 6.01
CA VAL A 135 -10.17 0.79 4.79
C VAL A 135 -9.39 -0.38 4.22
N ASN A 136 -9.71 -0.78 2.98
CA ASN A 136 -8.84 -1.66 2.21
C ASN A 136 -7.62 -0.81 1.78
N TYR A 137 -6.67 -0.60 2.67
CA TYR A 137 -5.34 -0.16 2.24
C TYR A 137 -4.59 -1.37 1.73
N THR A 138 -3.83 -1.18 0.67
CA THR A 138 -2.82 -2.16 0.31
C THR A 138 -1.51 -1.67 0.87
N LEU A 139 -0.89 -2.46 1.73
CA LEU A 139 0.51 -2.22 2.04
C LEU A 139 1.36 -2.73 0.88
N ILE A 140 2.21 -1.85 0.39
CA ILE A 140 3.14 -2.10 -0.70
C ILE A 140 4.53 -2.17 -0.11
N TYR A 141 5.17 -3.33 -0.22
CA TYR A 141 6.51 -3.53 0.31
C TYR A 141 7.57 -3.21 -0.74
N LEU A 142 8.53 -2.35 -0.37
CA LEU A 142 9.63 -1.91 -1.22
C LEU A 142 10.97 -2.07 -0.46
N ASN A 143 11.83 -2.94 -0.98
CA ASN A 143 13.26 -3.03 -0.66
C ASN A 143 13.63 -2.95 0.83
N SER A 144 12.99 -3.79 1.66
CA SER A 144 13.46 -4.19 2.99
C SER A 144 13.47 -3.17 4.14
N GLU A 145 13.14 -1.90 3.93
CA GLU A 145 13.13 -0.93 5.04
C GLU A 145 11.81 -0.18 5.22
N LYS A 146 10.91 -0.24 4.23
CA LYS A 146 9.67 0.54 4.23
C LYS A 146 8.47 -0.25 3.71
N LEU A 147 7.35 -0.11 4.44
CA LEU A 147 6.02 -0.55 4.01
C LEU A 147 5.21 0.70 3.67
N TYR A 148 4.84 0.88 2.41
CA TYR A 148 4.11 2.04 1.93
C TYR A 148 2.61 1.78 1.88
N PHE A 149 1.82 2.82 2.08
CA PHE A 149 0.38 2.73 1.85
C PHE A 149 0.08 2.91 0.37
N GLY A 150 -0.70 1.99 -0.19
CA GLY A 150 -1.39 2.18 -1.46
C GLY A 150 -2.45 3.26 -1.30
N GLN A 151 -2.64 4.08 -2.34
CA GLN A 151 -3.62 5.16 -2.34
C GLN A 151 -4.47 5.17 -3.61
N SER A 152 -5.62 5.83 -3.54
CA SER A 152 -6.38 6.23 -4.73
C SER A 152 -5.59 7.32 -5.46
N SER A 153 -5.24 7.07 -6.72
CA SER A 153 -4.56 8.03 -7.60
C SER A 153 -5.42 8.34 -8.81
N GLY A 154 -5.25 9.55 -9.36
CA GLY A 154 -5.59 9.93 -10.73
C GLY A 154 -6.92 9.43 -11.30
N ALA A 155 -6.94 8.16 -11.75
CA ALA A 155 -8.08 7.49 -12.40
C ALA A 155 -8.61 6.24 -11.66
N ASN A 156 -7.96 5.78 -10.58
CA ASN A 156 -8.25 4.51 -9.91
C ASN A 156 -8.67 4.74 -8.46
N LEU A 157 -9.93 4.42 -8.15
CA LEU A 157 -10.51 4.61 -6.82
C LEU A 157 -10.14 3.52 -5.80
N GLY A 158 -9.38 2.49 -6.19
CA GLY A 158 -9.00 1.38 -5.33
C GLY A 158 -10.17 0.44 -4.98
N GLU A 159 -11.19 0.38 -5.84
CA GLU A 159 -12.37 -0.49 -5.62
C GLU A 159 -12.02 -1.99 -5.75
N THR A 160 -11.04 -2.34 -6.57
CA THR A 160 -10.55 -3.71 -6.78
C THR A 160 -9.17 -3.92 -6.16
N SER A 161 -8.76 -5.17 -5.92
CA SER A 161 -7.41 -5.48 -5.41
C SER A 161 -6.32 -4.90 -6.29
N GLU A 162 -6.45 -5.08 -7.60
CA GLU A 162 -5.49 -4.65 -8.62
C GLU A 162 -5.35 -3.12 -8.65
N THR A 163 -6.47 -2.40 -8.51
CA THR A 163 -6.47 -0.93 -8.53
C THR A 163 -5.97 -0.32 -7.22
N ARG A 164 -6.11 -1.00 -6.07
CA ARG A 164 -5.48 -0.57 -4.80
C ARG A 164 -3.95 -0.64 -4.83
N HIS A 165 -3.42 -1.54 -5.64
CA HIS A 165 -1.96 -1.78 -5.76
C HIS A 165 -1.32 -0.85 -6.78
N SER A 166 -2.15 -0.08 -7.50
CA SER A 166 -1.72 0.71 -8.65
C SER A 166 -0.98 1.98 -8.27
N SER A 167 -1.27 2.65 -7.14
CA SER A 167 -0.51 3.83 -6.73
C SER A 167 0.07 3.71 -5.33
N VAL A 168 1.30 4.18 -5.20
CA VAL A 168 2.08 4.16 -3.96
C VAL A 168 2.14 5.56 -3.37
N SER A 169 1.72 5.73 -2.12
CA SER A 169 1.99 6.96 -1.37
C SER A 169 3.41 6.90 -0.82
N LEU A 170 4.36 7.60 -1.45
CA LEU A 170 5.76 7.64 -0.97
C LEU A 170 5.93 8.47 0.32
N ASP A 171 4.96 9.32 0.64
CA ASP A 171 4.97 10.18 1.82
C ASP A 171 4.38 9.50 3.06
N ASN A 172 3.65 8.39 2.86
CA ASN A 172 2.98 7.66 3.92
C ASN A 172 3.48 6.22 3.95
N TYR A 173 4.30 5.92 4.95
CA TYR A 173 4.95 4.62 5.09
C TYR A 173 5.24 4.29 6.55
N PHE A 174 5.38 3.00 6.82
CA PHE A 174 6.07 2.51 8.00
C PHE A 174 7.56 2.32 7.71
N MET A 175 8.38 2.60 8.71
CA MET A 175 9.79 2.23 8.75
C MET A 175 9.94 0.96 9.57
N GLN A 176 10.80 0.04 9.13
CA GLN A 176 11.12 -1.13 9.92
C GLN A 176 11.88 -0.73 11.18
N ILE A 177 11.51 -1.31 12.32
CA ILE A 177 12.28 -1.25 13.54
C ILE A 177 13.30 -2.40 13.48
N ILE A 178 14.56 -2.05 13.20
CA ILE A 178 15.68 -2.98 13.22
C ILE A 178 16.17 -3.06 14.67
N ASN A 179 16.06 -4.25 15.28
CA ASN A 179 16.61 -4.53 16.61
C ASN A 179 18.09 -4.92 16.56
#